data_AF-A0A4Y9XQN0-F1
#
_entry.id   AF-A0A4Y9XQN0-F1
#
_cell.length_a   1.000
_cell.length_b   1.000
_cell.length_c   1.000
_cell.angle_alpha   90.00
_cell.angle_beta   90.00
_cell.angle_gamma   90.00
#
_symmetry.space_group_name_H-M   'P 1'
#
loop_
_entity.id
_entity.type
_entity.pdbx_description
1 polymer ?
#
loop_
_entity_poly.entity_id
_entity_poly.type
_entity_poly.pdbx_seq_one_letter_code
_entity_poly.pdbx_strand_id
1 'polypeptide(L)'
;MNPPGRNNFIVTFGIEQEKPWVAIEADLAPTQTCVEFIPTYFTPGTAQSGKREFVSPEVGNRDGAGVNVHAKITSFQGTTFWADLDISN
;
A
#
# COMPACT_ATOMS: atom_id res chain seq x y z
N MET A 1 18.33 4.66 -24.32
CA MET A 1 17.07 4.24 -23.68
C MET A 1 17.45 3.45 -22.44
N ASN A 2 17.18 3.99 -21.25
CA ASN A 2 17.36 3.21 -20.02
C ASN A 2 16.35 2.05 -20.06
N PRO A 3 16.74 0.82 -19.67
CA PRO A 3 15.76 -0.25 -19.50
C PRO A 3 14.64 0.24 -18.57
N PRO A 4 13.37 -0.20 -18.78
CA PRO A 4 12.29 0.14 -17.86
C PRO A 4 12.78 -0.18 -16.45
N GLY A 5 12.88 0.87 -15.63
CA GLY A 5 13.41 0.76 -14.29
C GLY A 5 12.64 -0.32 -13.55
N ARG A 6 13.35 -1.22 -12.87
CA ARG A 6 12.70 -2.15 -11.95
C ARG A 6 12.05 -1.29 -10.86
N ASN A 7 10.72 -1.20 -10.89
CA ASN A 7 9.97 -0.49 -9.89
C ASN A 7 9.42 -1.48 -8.88
N ASN A 8 9.78 -1.27 -7.62
CA ASN A 8 9.29 -2.08 -6.52
C ASN A 8 8.27 -1.26 -5.74
N PHE A 9 7.15 -1.88 -5.44
CA PHE A 9 6.14 -1.33 -4.56
C PHE A 9 5.69 -2.40 -3.56
N ILE A 10 5.20 -1.95 -2.42
CA ILE A 10 4.51 -2.78 -1.43
C ILE A 10 3.09 -2.25 -1.34
N VAL A 11 2.12 -3.16 -1.44
CA VAL A 11 0.72 -2.87 -1.11
C VAL A 11 0.39 -3.60 0.18
N THR A 12 -0.04 -2.84 1.18
CA THR A 12 -0.43 -3.36 2.49
C THR A 12 -1.94 -3.28 2.65
N PHE A 13 -2.57 -4.41 2.94
CA PHE A 13 -3.97 -4.48 3.35
C PHE A 13 -4.05 -4.85 4.82
N GLY A 14 -4.97 -4.23 5.55
CA GLY A 14 -5.18 -4.53 6.95
C GLY A 14 -6.59 -4.20 7.42
N ILE A 15 -6.86 -4.46 8.70
CA ILE A 15 -8.08 -4.06 9.40
C ILE A 15 -7.66 -3.23 10.60
N GLU A 16 -8.24 -2.04 10.75
CA GLU A 16 -8.04 -1.15 11.88
C GLU A 16 -9.42 -0.76 12.41
N GLN A 17 -9.68 -0.97 13.71
CA GLN A 17 -10.96 -0.64 14.35
C GLN A 17 -12.17 -1.15 13.53
N GLU A 18 -12.12 -2.44 13.15
CA GLU A 18 -13.14 -3.14 12.37
C GLU A 18 -13.38 -2.59 10.96
N LYS A 19 -12.45 -1.79 10.42
CA LYS A 19 -12.55 -1.24 9.07
C LYS A 19 -11.33 -1.63 8.23
N PRO A 20 -11.52 -2.17 7.03
CA PRO A 20 -10.41 -2.50 6.15
C PRO A 20 -9.73 -1.22 5.66
N TRP A 21 -8.42 -1.30 5.49
CA TRP A 21 -7.62 -0.21 4.96
C TRP A 21 -6.56 -0.72 4.00
N VAL A 22 -6.10 0.19 3.14
CA VAL A 22 -5.04 -0.08 2.18
C VAL A 22 -4.01 1.04 2.19
N ALA A 23 -2.75 0.67 1.96
CA ALA A 23 -1.66 1.60 1.77
C ALA A 23 -0.68 1.10 0.69
N ILE A 24 -0.02 2.06 0.06
CA ILE A 24 0.96 1.81 -1.01
C ILE A 24 2.25 2.55 -0.69
N GLU A 25 3.35 1.83 -0.84
CA GLU A 25 4.73 2.29 -0.77
C GLU A 25 5.36 2.04 -2.14
N ALA A 26 5.75 3.10 -2.84
CA ALA A 26 6.38 3.03 -4.17
C ALA A 26 7.84 3.51 -4.08
N ASP A 27 8.56 3.44 -5.21
CA ASP A 27 9.97 3.85 -5.33
C ASP A 27 10.90 3.15 -4.32
N LEU A 28 10.63 1.88 -4.04
CA LEU A 28 11.39 1.13 -3.05
C LEU A 28 12.73 0.65 -3.60
N ALA A 29 13.79 0.92 -2.85
CA ALA A 29 15.10 0.33 -3.11
C ALA A 29 15.02 -1.20 -2.98
N PRO A 30 15.85 -1.98 -3.70
CA PRO A 30 15.81 -3.45 -3.63
C PRO A 30 16.05 -4.03 -2.22
N THR A 31 16.67 -3.27 -1.33
CA THR A 31 16.90 -3.66 0.07
C THR A 31 15.70 -3.40 0.97
N GLN A 32 14.74 -2.59 0.54
CA GLN A 32 13.54 -2.25 1.30
C GLN A 32 12.48 -3.31 1.10
N THR A 33 12.28 -4.13 2.11
CA THR A 33 11.40 -5.31 2.03
C THR A 33 10.10 -5.11 2.79
N CYS A 34 9.08 -5.91 2.45
CA CYS A 34 7.83 -5.92 3.21
C CYS A 34 8.03 -6.31 4.68
N VAL A 35 9.02 -7.15 4.98
CA VAL A 35 9.35 -7.56 6.36
C VAL A 35 9.80 -6.37 7.21
N GLU A 36 10.48 -5.40 6.62
CA GLU A 36 10.92 -4.18 7.32
C GLU A 36 9.79 -3.16 7.48
N PHE A 37 8.89 -3.06 6.49
CA PHE A 37 7.80 -2.08 6.49
C PHE A 37 6.66 -2.45 7.45
N ILE A 38 6.26 -3.71 7.50
CA ILE A 38 5.07 -4.13 8.28
C ILE A 38 5.14 -3.68 9.76
N PRO A 39 6.25 -3.87 10.50
CA PRO A 39 6.35 -3.40 11.89
C PRO A 39 6.16 -1.89 12.07
N THR A 40 6.49 -1.07 11.06
CA THR A 40 6.39 0.39 11.16
C THR A 40 4.94 0.87 11.24
N TYR A 41 3.98 0.12 10.70
CA TYR A 41 2.54 0.40 10.83
C TYR A 41 2.03 0.31 12.27
N PHE A 42 2.73 -0.42 13.13
CA PHE A 42 2.38 -0.61 14.55
C PHE A 42 3.31 0.15 15.51
N THR A 43 4.24 0.94 14.97
CA THR A 43 5.13 1.78 15.76
C THR A 43 4.52 3.18 15.86
N PRO A 44 4.11 3.66 17.06
CA PRO A 44 3.44 4.95 17.19
C PRO A 44 4.29 6.12 16.65
N GLY A 45 3.64 7.03 15.93
CA GLY A 45 4.26 8.26 15.43
C GLY A 45 5.03 8.12 14.11
N THR A 46 5.08 6.93 13.51
CA THR A 46 5.60 6.75 12.15
C THR A 46 4.57 7.21 11.11
N ALA A 47 5.04 7.58 9.92
CA ALA A 47 4.13 7.87 8.80
C ALA A 47 3.19 6.67 8.49
N GLN A 48 3.70 5.44 8.62
CA GLN A 48 2.96 4.21 8.37
C GLN A 48 1.87 3.98 9.42
N SER A 49 2.14 4.23 10.71
CA SER A 49 1.09 4.19 11.74
C SER A 49 -0.05 5.16 11.44
N GLY A 50 0.28 6.37 10.97
CA GLY A 50 -0.72 7.33 10.50
C GLY A 50 -1.54 6.84 9.31
N LYS A 51 -0.94 6.12 8.35
CA LYS A 51 -1.69 5.50 7.22
C LYS A 51 -2.68 4.44 7.70
N ARG A 52 -2.27 3.56 8.63
CA ARG A 52 -3.16 2.55 9.25
C ARG A 52 -4.29 3.23 10.01
N GLU A 53 -3.98 4.20 10.86
CA GLU A 53 -4.94 4.90 11.74
C GLU A 53 -5.92 5.79 10.96
N PHE A 54 -5.54 6.26 9.77
CA PHE A 54 -6.43 6.98 8.88
C PHE A 54 -7.49 6.07 8.23
N VAL A 55 -7.19 4.77 8.11
CA VAL A 55 -8.11 3.75 7.61
C VAL A 55 -8.64 4.06 6.19
N SER A 56 -7.75 4.42 5.25
CA SER A 56 -8.20 4.71 3.88
C SER A 56 -8.68 3.44 3.18
N PRO A 57 -9.89 3.42 2.59
CA PRO A 57 -10.35 2.27 1.79
C PRO A 57 -9.78 2.29 0.36
N GLU A 58 -9.09 3.37 -0.04
CA GLU A 58 -8.59 3.55 -1.41
C GLU A 58 -7.31 4.38 -1.40
N VAL A 59 -6.29 3.96 -2.14
CA VAL A 59 -5.02 4.68 -2.30
C VAL A 59 -4.51 4.51 -3.71
N GLY A 60 -4.01 5.61 -4.30
CA GLY A 60 -3.25 5.59 -5.54
C GLY A 60 -1.86 6.20 -5.31
N ASN A 61 -0.86 5.66 -5.99
CA ASN A 61 0.49 6.22 -6.02
C ASN A 61 1.10 6.06 -7.42
N ARG A 62 1.93 7.01 -7.82
CA ARG A 62 2.64 6.97 -9.09
C ARG A 62 4.13 7.01 -8.82
N ASP A 63 4.87 6.03 -9.33
CA ASP A 63 6.31 5.94 -9.12
C ASP A 63 7.11 6.86 -10.05
N GLY A 64 8.40 6.98 -9.78
CA GLY A 64 9.32 7.83 -10.54
C GLY A 64 9.54 7.42 -11.99
N ALA A 65 9.17 6.19 -12.37
CA ALA A 65 9.22 5.76 -13.78
C ALA A 65 7.86 5.89 -14.49
N GLY A 66 6.83 6.36 -13.79
CA GLY A 66 5.54 6.70 -14.34
C GLY A 66 4.47 5.63 -14.18
N VAL A 67 4.74 4.50 -13.51
CA VAL A 67 3.76 3.44 -13.24
C VAL A 67 2.80 3.91 -12.16
N ASN A 68 1.50 3.75 -12.41
CA ASN A 68 0.44 3.98 -11.44
C ASN A 68 0.10 2.67 -10.74
N VAL A 69 0.08 2.70 -9.41
CA VAL A 69 -0.42 1.61 -8.57
C VAL A 69 -1.60 2.16 -7.80
N HIS A 70 -2.77 1.55 -7.99
CA HIS A 70 -4.00 1.92 -7.29
C HIS A 70 -4.60 0.69 -6.63
N ALA A 71 -5.04 0.86 -5.39
CA ALA A 71 -5.65 -0.22 -4.64
C ALA A 71 -6.90 0.30 -3.92
N LYS A 72 -7.96 -0.51 -3.94
CA LYS A 72 -9.27 -0.13 -3.42
C LYS A 72 -9.98 -1.31 -2.78
N ILE A 73 -10.50 -1.13 -1.57
CA ILE A 73 -11.47 -2.04 -0.97
C ILE A 73 -12.80 -1.88 -1.72
N THR A 74 -13.26 -2.95 -2.36
CA THR A 74 -14.49 -2.95 -3.18
C THR A 74 -15.72 -3.40 -2.40
N SER A 75 -15.54 -4.23 -1.37
CA SER A 75 -16.61 -4.72 -0.50
C SER A 75 -16.05 -5.14 0.84
N PHE A 76 -16.87 -5.04 1.89
CA PHE A 76 -16.57 -5.55 3.22
C PHE A 76 -17.85 -6.08 3.88
N GLN A 77 -17.89 -7.39 4.14
CA GLN A 77 -19.05 -8.07 4.70
C GLN A 77 -18.60 -9.01 5.82
N GLY A 78 -19.07 -8.75 7.05
CA GLY A 78 -18.66 -9.49 8.22
C GLY A 78 -17.15 -9.38 8.43
N THR A 79 -16.44 -10.49 8.28
CA THR A 79 -14.98 -10.58 8.46
C THR A 79 -14.21 -10.68 7.13
N THR A 80 -14.91 -10.58 5.99
CA THR A 80 -14.32 -10.73 4.66
C THR A 80 -14.37 -9.40 3.92
N PHE A 81 -13.23 -8.94 3.41
CA PHE A 81 -13.16 -7.83 2.45
C PHE A 81 -12.61 -8.30 1.10
N TRP A 82 -12.99 -7.58 0.06
CA TRP A 82 -12.48 -7.73 -1.30
C TRP A 82 -11.79 -6.43 -1.70
N ALA A 83 -10.72 -6.55 -2.48
CA ALA A 83 -9.97 -5.42 -2.95
C ALA A 83 -9.52 -5.62 -4.38
N ASP A 84 -9.51 -4.53 -5.14
CA ASP A 84 -8.91 -4.45 -6.46
C ASP A 84 -7.52 -3.83 -6.32
N LEU A 85 -6.57 -4.34 -7.13
CA LEU A 85 -5.25 -3.78 -7.33
C LEU A 85 -5.06 -3.56 -8.83
N ASP A 86 -4.95 -2.31 -9.23
CA ASP A 86 -4.67 -1.89 -10.60
C ASP A 86 -3.22 -1.40 -10.72
N ILE A 87 -2.53 -1.89 -11.74
CA ILE A 87 -1.16 -1.51 -12.08
C ILE A 87 -1.17 -1.14 -13.57
N SER A 88 -0.97 0.15 -13.84
CA SER A 88 -1.07 0.71 -15.19
C SER A 88 0.07 1.69 -15.49
N ASN A 89 0.34 1.93 -16.77
CA ASN A 89 1.34 2.88 -17.26
C ASN A 89 0.68 4.08 -17.95
#